data_AF-A0ABD0PUN0-F1
#
_entry.id   AF-A0ABD0PUN0-F1
#
_cell.length_a   1.000
_cell.length_b   1.000
_cell.length_c   1.000
_cell.angle_alpha   90.00
_cell.angle_beta   90.00
_cell.angle_gamma   90.00
#
_symmetry.space_group_name_H-M   'P 1'
#
loop_
_entity.id
_entity.type
_entity.pdbx_description
1 polymer ?
#
loop_
_entity_poly.entity_id
_entity_poly.type
_entity_poly.pdbx_seq_one_letter_code
_entity_poly.pdbx_strand_id
1 'polypeptide(L)' 'LIGCIIGRQGSKINEIRQMSGAQIKIAGATDGSAVRHVTITGSPANISVAQYLISAR' A
#
# COMPACT_ATOMS: atom_id res chain seq x y z
N LEU A 1 4.56 -8.14 8.83
CA LEU A 1 3.68 -8.10 7.64
C LEU A 1 3.83 -6.83 6.78
N ILE A 2 4.15 -5.64 7.31
CA ILE A 2 4.42 -4.43 6.49
C ILE A 2 5.66 -4.57 5.58
N GLY A 3 6.66 -5.36 5.97
CA GLY A 3 7.84 -5.65 5.13
C GLY A 3 7.48 -6.26 3.77
N CYS A 4 6.34 -6.97 3.66
CA CYS A 4 5.85 -7.48 2.38
C CYS A 4 5.22 -6.39 1.51
N ILE A 5 4.45 -5.46 2.08
CA ILE A 5 3.68 -4.48 1.30
C ILE A 5 4.60 -3.45 0.67
N ILE A 6 5.59 -2.95 1.40
CA ILE A 6 6.59 -2.03 0.85
C ILE A 6 7.53 -2.79 -0.10
N GLY A 7 7.90 -4.03 0.26
CA GLY A 7 8.89 -4.82 -0.46
C GLY A 7 10.30 -4.25 -0.29
N ARG A 8 11.31 -5.00 -0.77
CA ARG A 8 12.70 -4.52 -0.77
C ARG A 8 12.78 -3.23 -1.59
N GLN A 9 13.34 -2.17 -1.02
CA GLN A 9 13.51 -0.87 -1.69
C GLN A 9 12.20 -0.19 -2.16
N GLY A 10 11.03 -0.58 -1.64
CA GLY A 10 9.76 -0.01 -2.11
C GLY A 10 9.24 -0.60 -3.43
N SER A 11 9.85 -1.68 -3.93
CA SER A 11 9.47 -2.33 -5.19
C SER A 11 8.00 -2.74 -5.22
N LYS A 12 7.52 -3.43 -4.19
CA LYS A 12 6.15 -3.96 -4.15
C LYS A 12 5.12 -2.84 -4.11
N ILE A 13 5.33 -1.81 -3.29
CA ILE A 13 4.38 -0.70 -3.22
C ILE A 13 4.34 0.11 -4.53
N ASN A 14 5.48 0.23 -5.23
CA ASN A 14 5.51 0.89 -6.53
C ASN A 14 4.79 0.08 -7.60
N GLU A 15 4.95 -1.25 -7.61
CA GLU A 15 4.16 -2.14 -8.47
C GLU A 15 2.66 -1.98 -8.21
N ILE A 16 2.23 -1.99 -6.94
CA ILE A 16 0.82 -1.81 -6.57
C ILE A 16 0.29 -0.47 -7.07
N ARG A 17 1.04 0.63 -6.88
CA ARG A 17 0.67 1.96 -7.40
C ARG A 17 0.51 1.94 -8.92
N GLN A 18 1.40 1.27 -9.64
CA GLN A 18 1.38 1.22 -11.09
C GLN A 18 0.22 0.36 -11.62
N MET A 19 0.00 -0.83 -11.03
CA MET A 19 -1.06 -1.75 -11.45
C MET A 19 -2.46 -1.23 -11.08
N SER A 20 -2.62 -0.64 -9.89
CA SER A 20 -3.92 -0.14 -9.44
C SER A 20 -4.28 1.23 -10.00
N GLY A 21 -3.28 2.02 -10.42
CA GLY A 21 -3.47 3.44 -10.75
C GLY A 21 -3.98 4.27 -9.56
N ALA A 22 -3.89 3.75 -8.33
CA ALA A 22 -4.28 4.46 -7.13
C ALA A 22 -3.10 5.21 -6.52
N GLN A 23 -3.39 6.36 -5.91
CA GLN A 23 -2.43 7.07 -5.10
C GLN A 23 -2.38 6.46 -3.70
N ILE A 24 -1.21 5.99 -3.28
CA ILE A 24 -1.02 5.29 -2.00
C ILE A 24 -0.01 6.03 -1.13
N LYS A 25 -0.44 6.50 0.04
CA LYS A 25 0.39 7.13 1.08
C LYS A 25 0.47 6.22 2.30
N ILE A 26 1.67 6.04 2.82
CA ILE A 26 1.92 5.24 4.02
C ILE A 26 2.37 6.22 5.11
N ALA A 27 1.62 6.30 6.20
CA ALA A 27 2.02 7.09 7.35
C ALA A 27 3.28 6.47 7.98
N GLY A 28 4.20 7.33 8.43
CA GLY A 28 5.36 6.89 9.21
C GLY A 28 4.91 6.08 10.43
N ALA A 29 5.73 5.11 10.87
CA ALA A 29 5.47 4.48 12.15
C ALA A 29 5.64 5.53 13.24
N THR A 30 4.55 5.96 13.85
CA THR A 30 4.58 6.73 15.08
C THR A 30 4.99 5.79 16.21
N ASP A 31 5.97 6.24 17.01
CA ASP A 31 6.57 5.62 18.20
C ASP A 31 6.05 4.23 18.60
N GLY A 32 6.75 3.19 18.13
CA GLY A 32 6.58 1.82 18.64
C GLY A 32 5.35 1.05 18.17
N SER A 33 4.46 1.66 17.37
CA SER A 33 3.30 0.94 16.82
C SER A 33 3.72 0.01 15.67
N ALA A 34 3.33 -1.28 15.78
CA ALA A 34 3.44 -2.26 14.70
C ALA A 34 2.43 -1.98 13.55
N VAL A 35 1.49 -1.05 13.76
CA VAL A 35 0.44 -0.70 12.81
C VAL A 35 0.82 0.59 12.08
N ARG A 36 0.85 0.52 10.74
CA ARG A 36 0.99 1.70 9.88
C ARG A 36 -0.31 1.95 9.15
N HIS A 37 -0.76 3.20 9.17
CA HIS A 37 -1.93 3.62 8.40
C HIS A 37 -1.55 3.81 6.93
N VAL A 38 -2.34 3.22 6.02
CA VAL A 38 -2.20 3.38 4.58
C VAL A 38 -3.44 4.11 4.08
N THR A 39 -3.22 5.22 3.39
CA THR A 39 -4.27 6.00 2.72
C THR A 39 -4.21 5.68 1.22
N ILE A 40 -5.34 5.25 0.66
CA ILE A 40 -5.50 4.97 -0.76
C ILE A 40 -6.53 5.95 -1.32
N THR A 41 -6.16 6.67 -2.37
CA THR A 41 -7.01 7.64 -3.07
C THR A 41 -7.03 7.35 -4.57
N GLY A 42 -8.20 7.47 -5.20
CA GLY A 42 -8.39 7.19 -6.62
C GLY A 42 -9.86 6.95 -6.95
N SER A 43 -10.13 6.46 -8.16
CA SER A 43 -11.47 5.96 -8.50
C SER A 43 -11.82 4.73 -7.64
N PRO A 44 -13.11 4.40 -7.45
CA PRO A 44 -13.52 3.19 -6.74
C PRO A 44 -12.87 1.93 -7.30
N ALA A 45 -12.77 1.81 -8.63
CA ALA A 45 -12.10 0.68 -9.29
C ALA A 45 -10.61 0.60 -8.92
N ASN A 46 -9.88 1.72 -8.96
CA ASN A 46 -8.46 1.77 -8.62
C ASN A 46 -8.23 1.42 -7.14
N ILE A 47 -9.10 1.91 -6.26
CA ILE A 47 -9.04 1.60 -4.82
C ILE A 47 -9.27 0.10 -4.58
N SER A 48 -10.28 -0.50 -5.21
CA SER A 48 -10.55 -1.94 -5.08
C SER A 48 -9.38 -2.80 -5.56
N VAL A 49 -8.76 -2.44 -6.69
CA VAL A 49 -7.57 -3.16 -7.18
C VAL A 49 -6.39 -3.00 -6.21
N ALA A 50 -6.12 -1.79 -5.71
CA ALA A 50 -5.07 -1.57 -4.73
C ALA A 50 -5.30 -2.39 -3.45
N GLN A 51 -6.53 -2.42 -2.93
CA GLN A 51 -6.90 -3.21 -1.76
C GLN A 51 -6.67 -4.71 -1.98
N TYR A 52 -7.07 -5.23 -3.15
CA TYR A 52 -6.83 -6.62 -3.52
C TYR A 52 -5.34 -6.96 -3.57
N LEU A 53 -4.52 -6.13 -4.22
CA LEU A 53 -3.08 -6.36 -4.33
C LEU A 53 -2.34 -6.23 -2.98
N ILE A 54 -2.87 -5.45 -2.04
CA ILE A 54 -2.33 -5.29 -0.68
C ILE A 54 -2.71 -6.49 0.21
N SER A 55 -3.91 -7.05 0.04
CA SER A 55 -4.40 -8.19 0.83
C SER A 55 -3.99 -9.56 0.25
N ALA A 56 -3.63 -9.61 -1.03
CA ALA A 56 -3.05 -10.77 -1.68
C ALA A 56 -1.72 -11.12 -1.00
N ARG A 57 -1.75 -12.18 -0.19
CA ARG A 57 -0.65 -12.67 0.63
C ARG A 57 0.31 -13.55 -0.15
#